data_AF-A0A0B6YUG8-F1
#
_entry.id   AF-A0A0B6YUG8-F1
#
_cell.length_a   1.000
_cell.length_b   1.000
_cell.length_c   1.000
_cell.angle_alpha   90.00
_cell.angle_beta   90.00
_cell.angle_gamma   90.00
#
_symmetry.space_group_name_H-M   'P 1'
#
loop_
_entity.id
_entity.type
_entity.pdbx_description
1 polymer ?
#
loop_
_entity_poly.entity_id
_entity_poly.type
_entity_poly.pdbx_seq_one_letter_code
_entity_poly.pdbx_strand_id
1 'polypeptide(L)'
;KTTKGLTASACFGANKSLDIDCGHGHMVHITRTFYGFSPTSQCRLVEGEAGAGCTTDDQVHYACVGQRSCSINLPTGQWGVNVPACGQRSNYFQVEYTCVSESSVTDICQQGQLTAQSGYIMTPRYPANYNKQGDCSTTIVAHPAQKINLHIIDMDLESRGRTDCADLLYFNDKLRSITLCGQRTNYSYIMHSNYLH
;
A
#
# COMPACT_ATOMS: atom_id res chain seq x y z
N LYS A 1 -0.68 3.79 17.32
CA LYS A 1 -1.61 2.63 17.41
C LYS A 1 -2.28 2.51 16.05
N THR A 2 -1.96 1.47 15.27
CA THR A 2 -2.65 1.20 14.00
C THR A 2 -4.07 0.70 14.32
N THR A 3 -5.07 1.19 13.60
CA THR A 3 -6.44 0.67 13.73
C THR A 3 -6.50 -0.80 13.27
N LYS A 4 -7.44 -1.57 13.82
CA LYS A 4 -7.79 -2.91 13.32
C LYS A 4 -8.16 -2.81 11.83
N GLY A 5 -7.86 -3.83 11.02
CA GLY A 5 -8.14 -3.84 9.59
C GLY A 5 -9.57 -3.37 9.29
N LEU A 6 -9.69 -2.30 8.50
CA LEU A 6 -10.93 -1.66 8.08
C LEU A 6 -11.26 -2.08 6.66
N THR A 7 -12.55 -2.02 6.32
CA THR A 7 -13.02 -2.29 4.97
C THR A 7 -13.98 -1.20 4.52
N ALA A 8 -13.89 -0.84 3.25
CA ALA A 8 -14.85 -0.01 2.55
C ALA A 8 -15.22 -0.70 1.24
N SER A 9 -16.49 -0.66 0.86
CA SER A 9 -16.95 -1.29 -0.37
C SER A 9 -18.07 -0.50 -1.02
N ALA A 10 -18.21 -0.66 -2.33
CA ALA A 10 -19.19 0.08 -3.12
C ALA A 10 -19.75 -0.79 -4.25
N CYS A 11 -21.06 -0.69 -4.48
CA CYS A 11 -21.72 -1.39 -5.57
C CYS A 11 -21.51 -0.63 -6.89
N PHE A 12 -21.27 -1.36 -7.97
CA PHE A 12 -21.38 -0.76 -9.30
C PHE A 12 -22.84 -0.41 -9.64
N GLY A 13 -23.03 0.63 -10.44
CA GLY A 13 -24.34 1.19 -10.76
C GLY A 13 -24.97 2.07 -9.67
N ALA A 14 -24.65 1.86 -8.39
CA ALA A 14 -25.15 2.70 -7.29
C ALA A 14 -24.17 3.82 -6.91
N ASN A 15 -22.87 3.51 -6.89
CA ASN A 15 -21.82 4.43 -6.48
C ASN A 15 -20.96 4.86 -7.67
N LYS A 16 -20.50 6.12 -7.66
CA LYS A 16 -19.51 6.64 -8.62
C LYS A 16 -18.10 6.67 -8.03
N SER A 17 -18.00 6.75 -6.71
CA SER A 17 -16.74 6.76 -5.96
C SER A 17 -16.87 5.92 -4.70
N LEU A 18 -15.73 5.53 -4.15
CA LEU A 18 -15.56 4.95 -2.83
C LEU A 18 -14.65 5.87 -2.02
N ASP A 19 -15.16 6.37 -0.90
CA ASP A 19 -14.47 7.36 -0.08
C ASP A 19 -14.03 6.76 1.26
N ILE A 20 -12.80 7.05 1.67
CA ILE A 20 -12.16 6.64 2.91
C ILE A 20 -11.67 7.90 3.63
N ASP A 21 -11.92 8.02 4.94
CA ASP A 21 -11.38 9.08 5.79
C ASP A 21 -10.87 8.48 7.09
N CYS A 22 -9.57 8.65 7.37
CA CYS A 22 -8.95 8.20 8.60
C CYS A 22 -9.05 9.22 9.76
N GLY A 23 -9.61 10.40 9.50
CA GLY A 23 -9.67 11.48 10.47
C GLY A 23 -8.32 12.17 10.69
N HIS A 24 -8.32 13.20 11.53
CA HIS A 24 -7.13 14.05 11.71
C HIS A 24 -5.94 13.28 12.33
N GLY A 25 -4.72 13.59 11.87
CA GLY A 25 -3.48 13.00 12.39
C GLY A 25 -3.25 11.53 11.99
N HIS A 26 -3.99 11.05 10.99
CA HIS A 26 -3.89 9.68 10.49
C HIS A 26 -3.81 9.66 8.97
N MET A 27 -3.05 8.69 8.46
CA MET A 27 -2.83 8.47 7.04
C MET A 27 -3.45 7.15 6.60
N VAL A 28 -4.03 7.15 5.40
CA VAL A 28 -4.60 5.98 4.76
C VAL A 28 -3.47 5.06 4.29
N HIS A 29 -3.48 3.83 4.77
CA HIS A 29 -2.64 2.73 4.27
C HIS A 29 -3.54 1.64 3.71
N ILE A 30 -3.64 1.58 2.38
CA ILE A 30 -4.36 0.54 1.65
C ILE A 30 -3.54 -0.75 1.70
N THR A 31 -4.13 -1.83 2.20
CA THR A 31 -3.49 -3.14 2.29
C THR A 31 -3.89 -4.07 1.15
N ARG A 32 -5.10 -3.88 0.60
CA ARG A 32 -5.59 -4.66 -0.54
C ARG A 32 -6.72 -3.92 -1.24
N THR A 33 -6.76 -4.00 -2.57
CA THR A 33 -7.90 -3.57 -3.38
C THR A 33 -8.28 -4.69 -4.32
N PHE A 34 -9.58 -4.87 -4.53
CA PHE A 34 -10.07 -5.90 -5.43
C PHE A 34 -11.47 -5.61 -5.94
N TYR A 35 -11.72 -6.12 -7.13
CA TYR A 35 -13.06 -6.21 -7.71
C TYR A 35 -13.67 -7.55 -7.33
N GLY A 36 -14.98 -7.58 -7.07
CA GLY A 36 -15.66 -8.82 -6.75
C GLY A 36 -17.04 -8.95 -7.35
N PHE A 37 -17.45 -10.19 -7.55
CA PHE A 37 -18.82 -10.56 -7.88
C PHE A 37 -19.46 -11.26 -6.68
N SER A 38 -20.62 -10.77 -6.29
CA SER A 38 -21.46 -11.36 -5.24
C SER A 38 -22.75 -11.91 -5.83
N PRO A 39 -23.00 -13.23 -5.76
CA PRO A 39 -24.23 -13.85 -6.26
C PRO A 39 -25.49 -13.35 -5.52
N THR A 40 -25.33 -12.97 -4.25
CA THR A 40 -26.41 -12.49 -3.38
C THR A 40 -26.60 -10.97 -3.47
N SER A 41 -25.90 -10.32 -4.40
CA SER A 41 -25.89 -8.85 -4.56
C SER A 41 -25.44 -8.08 -3.30
N GLN A 42 -24.76 -8.74 -2.37
CA GLN A 42 -24.06 -8.06 -1.28
C GLN A 42 -22.82 -7.37 -1.85
N CYS A 43 -22.74 -6.05 -1.73
CA CYS A 43 -21.65 -5.26 -2.29
C CYS A 43 -20.39 -5.27 -1.43
N ARG A 44 -19.94 -6.47 -1.05
CA ARG A 44 -18.75 -6.75 -0.26
C ARG A 44 -18.39 -8.22 -0.40
N LEU A 45 -17.17 -8.57 -0.03
CA LEU A 45 -16.78 -9.96 0.16
C LEU A 45 -17.53 -10.56 1.36
N VAL A 46 -18.10 -11.74 1.16
CA VAL A 46 -18.78 -12.53 2.19
C VAL A 46 -18.09 -13.88 2.25
N GLU A 47 -17.56 -14.22 3.42
CA GLU A 47 -16.90 -15.52 3.67
C GLU A 47 -17.93 -16.55 4.17
N GLY A 48 -17.90 -17.77 3.62
CA GLY A 48 -18.77 -18.90 4.01
C GLY A 48 -19.67 -19.43 2.90
N GLU A 49 -19.74 -20.76 2.74
CA GLU A 49 -20.45 -21.43 1.63
C GLU A 49 -21.98 -21.39 1.76
N ALA A 50 -22.55 -20.35 1.16
CA ALA A 50 -23.71 -20.36 0.25
C ALA A 50 -23.84 -18.89 -0.22
N GLY A 51 -23.15 -18.54 -1.32
CA GLY A 51 -23.02 -17.15 -1.76
C GLY A 51 -21.64 -16.52 -1.58
N ALA A 52 -20.59 -17.34 -1.37
CA ALA A 52 -19.21 -16.89 -1.49
C ALA A 52 -18.99 -16.32 -2.91
N GLY A 53 -18.69 -15.03 -2.97
CA GLY A 53 -18.35 -14.37 -4.20
C GLY A 53 -16.97 -14.77 -4.72
N CYS A 54 -16.63 -14.27 -5.90
CA CYS A 54 -15.30 -14.38 -6.48
C CYS A 54 -14.68 -12.99 -6.58
N THR A 55 -13.36 -12.92 -6.46
CA THR A 55 -12.62 -11.65 -6.50
C THR A 55 -11.46 -11.71 -7.48
N THR A 56 -11.04 -10.54 -7.95
CA THR A 56 -9.78 -10.34 -8.65
C THR A 56 -9.09 -9.11 -8.06
N ASP A 57 -7.83 -9.27 -7.67
CA ASP A 57 -7.06 -8.18 -7.08
C ASP A 57 -6.81 -7.07 -8.10
N ASP A 58 -6.83 -5.85 -7.61
CA ASP A 58 -6.46 -4.66 -8.35
C ASP A 58 -5.05 -4.22 -7.93
N GLN A 59 -4.22 -3.88 -8.91
CA GLN A 59 -2.80 -3.55 -8.72
C GLN A 59 -2.50 -2.10 -9.10
N VAL A 60 -3.53 -1.24 -9.04
CA VAL A 60 -3.41 0.18 -9.36
C VAL A 60 -2.73 0.91 -8.21
N HIS A 61 -1.84 1.85 -8.56
CA HIS A 61 -1.30 2.81 -7.61
C HIS A 61 -2.35 3.92 -7.35
N TYR A 62 -2.68 4.12 -6.08
CA TYR A 62 -3.64 5.13 -5.65
C TYR A 62 -2.90 6.28 -4.97
N ALA A 63 -2.80 7.43 -5.65
CA ALA A 63 -2.08 8.62 -5.18
C ALA A 63 -2.59 9.22 -3.85
N CYS A 64 -3.73 8.75 -3.36
CA CYS A 64 -4.30 9.14 -2.07
C CYS A 64 -3.68 8.37 -0.88
N VAL A 65 -2.89 7.31 -1.11
CA VAL A 65 -2.21 6.58 -0.03
C VAL A 65 -1.28 7.56 0.69
N GLY A 66 -1.20 7.46 2.02
CA GLY A 66 -0.48 8.43 2.84
C GLY A 66 -1.24 9.74 3.13
N GLN A 67 -2.34 10.04 2.42
CA GLN A 67 -3.19 11.18 2.74
C GLN A 67 -4.16 10.84 3.88
N ARG A 68 -4.80 11.87 4.45
CA ARG A 68 -5.87 11.70 5.45
C ARG A 68 -7.10 10.99 4.91
N SER A 69 -7.45 11.31 3.67
CA SER A 69 -8.65 10.82 3.00
C SER A 69 -8.32 10.36 1.59
N CYS A 70 -9.01 9.32 1.14
CA CYS A 70 -8.88 8.79 -0.20
C CYS A 70 -10.25 8.72 -0.88
N SER A 71 -10.34 9.23 -2.10
CA SER A 71 -11.53 9.07 -2.95
C SER A 71 -11.12 8.31 -4.20
N ILE A 72 -11.68 7.12 -4.38
CA ILE A 72 -11.40 6.23 -5.51
C ILE A 72 -12.58 6.30 -6.46
N ASN A 73 -12.32 6.73 -7.71
CA ASN A 73 -13.33 6.72 -8.75
C ASN A 73 -13.60 5.29 -9.22
N LEU A 74 -14.88 4.89 -9.22
CA LEU A 74 -15.29 3.59 -9.72
C LEU A 74 -15.50 3.66 -11.25
N PRO A 75 -15.26 2.56 -11.98
CA PRO A 75 -15.57 2.50 -13.40
C PRO A 75 -17.02 2.90 -13.69
N THR A 76 -17.24 3.68 -14.75
CA THR A 76 -18.59 4.07 -15.17
C THR A 76 -19.34 2.87 -15.74
N GLY A 77 -20.56 2.63 -15.27
CA GLY A 77 -21.44 1.57 -15.77
C GLY A 77 -22.05 0.74 -14.66
N GLN A 78 -22.77 -0.31 -15.06
CA GLN A 78 -23.47 -1.21 -14.14
C GLN A 78 -22.57 -2.33 -13.61
N TRP A 79 -21.39 -2.54 -14.20
CA TRP A 79 -20.47 -3.65 -13.90
C TRP A 79 -19.01 -3.20 -14.00
N GLY A 80 -18.13 -3.84 -13.23
CA GLY A 80 -16.69 -3.59 -13.27
C GLY A 80 -15.96 -4.52 -14.24
N VAL A 81 -14.80 -5.01 -13.82
CA VAL A 81 -13.92 -5.92 -14.59
C VAL A 81 -14.43 -7.37 -14.59
N ASN A 82 -13.92 -8.17 -15.52
CA ASN A 82 -14.11 -9.63 -15.53
C ASN A 82 -13.32 -10.25 -14.36
N VAL A 83 -13.94 -11.16 -13.62
CA VAL A 83 -13.35 -11.91 -12.52
C VAL A 83 -13.02 -13.32 -13.00
N PRO A 84 -11.73 -13.63 -13.30
CA PRO A 84 -11.37 -14.89 -13.95
C PRO A 84 -11.75 -16.14 -13.15
N ALA A 85 -11.74 -16.06 -11.82
CA ALA A 85 -12.04 -17.18 -10.93
C ALA A 85 -13.45 -17.79 -11.14
N CYS A 86 -14.40 -17.03 -11.69
CA CYS A 86 -15.79 -17.46 -11.87
C CYS A 86 -16.39 -17.06 -13.23
N GLY A 87 -15.64 -16.37 -14.09
CA GLY A 87 -16.11 -15.91 -15.40
C GLY A 87 -17.24 -14.87 -15.35
N GLN A 88 -17.44 -14.22 -14.21
CA GLN A 88 -18.47 -13.20 -14.02
C GLN A 88 -17.89 -11.79 -14.10
N ARG A 89 -18.72 -10.81 -14.44
CA ARG A 89 -18.36 -9.41 -14.21
C ARG A 89 -18.56 -9.05 -12.74
N SER A 90 -17.59 -8.34 -12.18
CA SER A 90 -17.68 -7.79 -10.84
C SER A 90 -18.87 -6.83 -10.71
N ASN A 91 -19.53 -6.87 -9.55
CA ASN A 91 -20.65 -6.00 -9.18
C ASN A 91 -20.34 -5.11 -7.95
N TYR A 92 -19.15 -5.27 -7.35
CA TYR A 92 -18.64 -4.36 -6.33
C TYR A 92 -17.13 -4.16 -6.43
N PHE A 93 -16.66 -3.07 -5.83
CA PHE A 93 -15.26 -2.81 -5.53
C PHE A 93 -15.09 -2.75 -4.01
N GLN A 94 -13.99 -3.31 -3.49
CA GLN A 94 -13.69 -3.31 -2.07
C GLN A 94 -12.23 -2.97 -1.81
N VAL A 95 -12.02 -2.19 -0.74
CA VAL A 95 -10.73 -1.75 -0.23
C VAL A 95 -10.59 -2.22 1.20
N GLU A 96 -9.48 -2.90 1.48
CA GLU A 96 -9.00 -3.20 2.82
C GLU A 96 -7.90 -2.21 3.15
N TYR A 97 -7.99 -1.59 4.32
CA TYR A 97 -7.06 -0.52 4.71
C TYR A 97 -6.88 -0.44 6.22
N THR A 98 -5.87 0.33 6.62
CA THR A 98 -5.60 0.71 8.00
C THR A 98 -5.34 2.22 8.08
N CYS A 99 -5.62 2.80 9.25
CA CYS A 99 -5.28 4.18 9.54
C CYS A 99 -4.02 4.21 10.40
N VAL A 100 -2.95 4.78 9.85
CA VAL A 100 -1.64 4.88 10.50
C VAL A 100 -1.52 6.27 11.13
N SER A 101 -1.23 6.34 12.43
CA SER A 101 -1.00 7.63 13.08
C SER A 101 0.26 8.29 12.53
N GLU A 102 0.14 9.54 12.09
CA GLU A 102 1.26 10.35 11.59
C GLU A 102 2.41 10.41 12.61
N SER A 103 2.09 10.53 13.90
CA SER A 103 3.08 10.60 14.98
C SER A 103 3.86 9.29 15.20
N SER A 104 3.46 8.21 14.54
CA SER A 104 4.13 6.90 14.64
C SER A 104 4.99 6.56 13.43
N VAL A 105 5.10 7.47 12.46
CA VAL A 105 5.91 7.30 11.26
C VAL A 105 7.21 8.09 11.39
N THR A 106 8.31 7.46 10.99
CA THR A 106 9.64 8.06 11.05
C THR A 106 9.99 8.71 9.72
N ASP A 107 10.47 9.95 9.75
CA ASP A 107 11.16 10.57 8.61
C ASP A 107 12.55 9.95 8.46
N ILE A 108 12.80 9.34 7.30
CA ILE A 108 14.07 8.66 6.97
C ILE A 108 15.29 9.57 7.09
N CYS A 109 15.13 10.89 6.93
CA CYS A 109 16.23 11.84 7.02
C CYS A 109 16.51 12.33 8.45
N GLN A 110 15.63 12.06 9.43
CA GLN A 110 15.76 12.59 10.79
C GLN A 110 16.37 11.59 11.76
N GLN A 111 16.22 10.29 11.49
CA GLN A 111 16.62 9.23 12.40
C GLN A 111 17.73 8.39 11.77
N GLY A 112 18.92 8.40 12.38
CA GLY A 112 20.06 7.64 11.85
C GLY A 112 19.98 6.12 12.11
N GLN A 113 19.22 5.70 13.13
CA GLN A 113 19.06 4.29 13.47
C GLN A 113 17.68 3.96 14.05
N LEU A 114 17.11 2.85 13.58
CA LEU A 114 15.85 2.26 13.99
C LEU A 114 16.06 0.85 14.54
N THR A 115 15.48 0.57 15.69
CA THR A 115 15.59 -0.74 16.38
C THR A 115 14.24 -1.31 16.80
N ALA A 116 13.14 -0.62 16.46
CA ALA A 116 11.79 -1.07 16.76
C ALA A 116 11.48 -2.37 15.99
N GLN A 117 10.67 -3.25 16.59
CA GLN A 117 10.25 -4.51 15.96
C GLN A 117 9.42 -4.31 14.69
N SER A 118 8.73 -3.18 14.59
CA SER A 118 7.98 -2.75 13.42
C SER A 118 7.82 -1.23 13.44
N GLY A 119 7.55 -0.64 12.29
CA GLY A 119 7.35 0.79 12.14
C GLY A 119 7.13 1.17 10.69
N TYR A 120 6.86 2.45 10.47
CA TYR A 120 6.72 3.05 9.15
C TYR A 120 7.84 4.08 8.96
N ILE A 121 8.35 4.16 7.74
CA ILE A 121 9.36 5.11 7.33
C ILE A 121 8.83 5.84 6.10
N MET A 122 9.03 7.15 6.04
CA MET A 122 8.66 7.96 4.88
C MET A 122 9.77 8.95 4.53
N THR A 123 9.75 9.46 3.30
CA THR A 123 10.56 10.62 2.92
C THR A 123 10.01 11.90 3.57
N PRO A 124 10.85 12.94 3.73
CA PRO A 124 10.35 14.24 4.15
C PRO A 124 9.25 14.72 3.20
N ARG A 125 8.15 15.21 3.78
CA ARG A 125 6.97 15.76 3.10
C ARG A 125 6.04 14.74 2.46
N TYR A 126 6.35 13.43 2.46
CA TYR A 126 5.36 12.44 2.02
C TYR A 126 4.04 12.66 2.77
N PRO A 127 2.88 12.65 2.10
CA PRO A 127 2.61 12.20 0.72
C PRO A 127 2.83 13.23 -0.40
N ALA A 128 3.34 14.43 -0.11
CA ALA A 128 3.78 15.36 -1.16
C ALA A 128 5.12 14.90 -1.78
N ASN A 129 5.46 15.47 -2.93
CA ASN A 129 6.70 15.16 -3.64
C ASN A 129 7.93 15.30 -2.72
N TYR A 130 8.89 14.39 -2.86
CA TYR A 130 10.17 14.47 -2.16
C TYR A 130 11.00 15.69 -2.61
N ASN A 131 11.95 16.13 -1.79
CA ASN A 131 12.84 17.25 -2.13
C ASN A 131 13.80 16.84 -3.24
N LYS A 132 14.07 17.75 -4.18
CA LYS A 132 15.16 17.56 -5.15
C LYS A 132 16.49 17.53 -4.38
N GLN A 133 17.36 16.56 -4.70
CA GLN A 133 18.68 16.38 -4.07
C GLN A 133 18.65 15.95 -2.59
N GLY A 134 17.64 15.19 -2.17
CA GLY A 134 17.65 14.55 -0.86
C GLY A 134 18.57 13.33 -0.86
N ASP A 135 19.71 13.43 -0.19
CA ASP A 135 20.55 12.28 0.16
C ASP A 135 20.44 12.05 1.66
N CYS A 136 19.66 11.05 2.05
CA CYS A 136 19.49 10.70 3.45
C CYS A 136 19.25 9.20 3.62
N SER A 137 19.67 8.70 4.77
CA SER A 137 19.71 7.27 5.06
C SER A 137 19.44 7.03 6.53
N THR A 138 18.81 5.90 6.83
CA THR A 138 18.72 5.35 8.19
C THR A 138 19.33 3.95 8.18
N THR A 139 19.65 3.43 9.37
CA THR A 139 19.97 2.01 9.54
C THR A 139 18.87 1.33 10.35
N ILE A 140 18.41 0.16 9.94
CA ILE A 140 17.48 -0.67 10.72
C ILE A 140 18.25 -1.86 11.27
N VAL A 141 18.18 -2.06 12.59
CA VAL A 141 18.82 -3.18 13.29
C VAL A 141 17.77 -3.95 14.08
N ALA A 142 17.48 -5.17 13.64
CA ALA A 142 16.63 -6.12 14.35
C ALA A 142 17.44 -6.96 15.35
N HIS A 143 16.74 -7.61 16.28
CA HIS A 143 17.38 -8.47 17.29
C HIS A 143 18.13 -9.63 16.60
N PRO A 144 19.24 -10.11 17.19
CA PRO A 144 19.89 -11.34 16.74
C PRO A 144 18.88 -12.48 16.52
N ALA A 145 19.07 -13.24 15.44
CA ALA A 145 18.19 -14.29 14.94
C ALA A 145 16.85 -13.86 14.31
N GLN A 146 16.56 -12.56 14.20
CA GLN A 146 15.44 -12.04 13.41
C GLN A 146 15.87 -11.65 11.99
N LYS A 147 14.89 -11.53 11.10
CA LYS A 147 15.06 -10.98 9.74
C LYS A 147 14.18 -9.76 9.58
N ILE A 148 14.61 -8.83 8.74
CA ILE A 148 13.82 -7.65 8.39
C ILE A 148 12.93 -7.98 7.19
N ASN A 149 11.63 -7.74 7.33
CA ASN A 149 10.69 -7.77 6.21
C ASN A 149 10.36 -6.32 5.83
N LEU A 150 10.90 -5.86 4.71
CA LEU A 150 10.65 -4.52 4.18
C LEU A 150 9.44 -4.56 3.27
N HIS A 151 8.44 -3.72 3.56
CA HIS A 151 7.23 -3.61 2.75
C HIS A 151 7.13 -2.21 2.14
N ILE A 152 7.17 -2.13 0.81
CA ILE A 152 6.96 -0.90 0.05
C ILE A 152 5.45 -0.71 -0.10
N ILE A 153 4.93 0.22 0.71
CA ILE A 153 3.53 0.63 0.68
C ILE A 153 3.27 1.50 -0.53
N ASP A 154 4.03 2.58 -0.64
CA ASP A 154 3.97 3.51 -1.75
C ASP A 154 5.35 4.08 -2.07
N MET A 155 5.65 4.18 -3.36
CA MET A 155 6.89 4.72 -3.89
C MET A 155 6.64 5.22 -5.30
N ASP A 156 6.98 6.47 -5.56
CA ASP A 156 7.02 7.07 -6.89
C ASP A 156 8.29 7.92 -7.03
N LEU A 157 9.33 7.34 -7.62
CA LEU A 157 10.64 7.96 -7.82
C LEU A 157 10.92 8.16 -9.31
N GLU A 158 11.57 9.28 -9.67
CA GLU A 158 11.90 9.58 -11.06
C GLU A 158 12.71 8.45 -11.72
N SER A 159 12.22 7.93 -12.85
CA SER A 159 12.91 6.92 -13.63
C SER A 159 12.77 7.22 -15.13
N ARG A 160 13.82 6.89 -15.88
CA ARG A 160 13.89 7.01 -17.35
C ARG A 160 13.69 5.66 -18.05
N GLY A 161 13.45 4.61 -17.27
CA GLY A 161 13.21 3.25 -17.72
C GLY A 161 13.20 2.29 -16.53
N ARG A 162 13.03 0.99 -16.79
CA ARG A 162 13.01 -0.03 -15.71
C ARG A 162 14.33 -0.15 -14.95
N THR A 163 15.45 0.16 -15.60
CA THR A 163 16.81 0.02 -15.04
C THR A 163 17.59 1.34 -15.06
N ASP A 164 16.98 2.40 -15.59
CA ASP A 164 17.58 3.73 -15.67
C ASP A 164 16.87 4.64 -14.66
N CYS A 165 17.43 4.70 -13.46
CA CYS A 165 16.87 5.44 -12.34
C CYS A 165 17.49 6.84 -12.31
N ALA A 166 16.66 7.89 -12.33
CA ALA A 166 17.12 9.26 -12.08
C ALA A 166 17.23 9.49 -10.56
N ASP A 167 16.22 9.03 -9.82
CA ASP A 167 16.21 8.94 -8.37
C ASP A 167 16.07 7.48 -7.94
N LEU A 168 16.62 7.12 -6.77
CA LEU A 168 16.69 5.73 -6.33
C LEU A 168 16.39 5.58 -4.83
N LEU A 169 15.78 4.44 -4.50
CA LEU A 169 15.74 3.89 -3.15
C LEU A 169 16.71 2.70 -3.13
N TYR A 170 17.73 2.79 -2.29
CA TYR A 170 18.74 1.75 -2.12
C TYR A 170 18.60 1.13 -0.74
N PHE A 171 18.78 -0.19 -0.66
CA PHE A 171 18.95 -0.85 0.62
C PHE A 171 19.92 -2.03 0.54
N ASN A 172 20.72 -2.22 1.59
CA ASN A 172 21.80 -3.18 1.70
C ASN A 172 21.75 -3.91 3.05
N ASP A 173 21.62 -5.23 3.02
CA ASP A 173 21.54 -6.07 4.23
C ASP A 173 22.88 -6.73 4.61
N LYS A 174 24.00 -6.23 4.07
CA LYS A 174 25.37 -6.78 4.07
C LYS A 174 25.59 -8.02 3.22
N LEU A 175 24.53 -8.69 2.76
CA LEU A 175 24.61 -9.90 1.93
C LEU A 175 24.12 -9.64 0.50
N ARG A 176 23.14 -8.75 0.35
CA ARG A 176 22.51 -8.34 -0.89
C ARG A 176 22.27 -6.84 -0.86
N SER A 177 22.24 -6.26 -2.05
CA SER A 177 21.77 -4.90 -2.26
C SER A 177 20.66 -4.91 -3.29
N ILE A 178 19.69 -4.02 -3.09
CA ILE A 178 18.56 -3.83 -3.98
C ILE A 178 18.43 -2.33 -4.23
N THR A 179 18.24 -1.98 -5.50
CA THR A 179 17.99 -0.60 -5.94
C THR A 179 16.64 -0.56 -6.63
N LEU A 180 15.78 0.36 -6.22
CA LEU A 180 14.44 0.56 -6.75
C LEU A 180 14.27 1.99 -7.27
N CYS A 181 13.46 2.15 -8.30
CA CYS A 181 12.96 3.43 -8.81
C CYS A 181 11.65 3.23 -9.57
N GLY A 182 11.03 4.34 -10.00
CA GLY A 182 9.69 4.33 -10.58
C GLY A 182 8.62 4.03 -9.55
N GLN A 183 7.44 3.61 -10.03
CA GLN A 183 6.31 3.31 -9.15
C GLN A 183 6.38 1.88 -8.59
N ARG A 184 6.17 1.71 -7.28
CA ARG A 184 6.01 0.42 -6.60
C ARG A 184 4.97 0.55 -5.50
N THR A 185 4.04 -0.41 -5.43
CA THR A 185 2.99 -0.46 -4.42
C THR A 185 2.76 -1.90 -4.01
N ASN A 186 2.60 -2.15 -2.71
CA ASN A 186 2.33 -3.48 -2.14
C ASN A 186 3.41 -4.54 -2.47
N TYR A 187 4.69 -4.16 -2.44
CA TYR A 187 5.82 -5.08 -2.68
C TYR A 187 6.59 -5.38 -1.39
N SER A 188 6.89 -6.65 -1.15
CA SER A 188 7.64 -7.08 0.04
C SER A 188 8.99 -7.69 -0.31
N TYR A 189 9.98 -7.39 0.52
CA TYR A 189 11.34 -7.91 0.42
C TYR A 189 11.78 -8.47 1.78
N ILE A 190 12.13 -9.75 1.79
CA ILE A 190 12.69 -10.40 2.99
C ILE A 190 14.21 -10.28 2.93
N MET A 191 14.77 -9.56 3.90
CA MET A 191 16.22 -9.42 4.05
C MET A 191 16.84 -10.70 4.61
N HIS A 192 18.11 -10.91 4.33
CA HIS A 192 18.86 -12.10 4.74
C HIS A 192 19.66 -11.90 6.02
N SER A 193 19.68 -10.69 6.56
CA SER A 193 20.29 -10.39 7.86
C SER A 193 19.33 -9.62 8.78
N ASN A 194 19.76 -9.39 10.01
CA ASN A 194 19.09 -8.54 10.99
C ASN A 194 19.53 -7.06 10.87
N TYR A 195 20.21 -6.69 9.80
CA TYR A 195 20.73 -5.36 9.53
C TYR A 195 20.24 -4.90 8.16
N LEU A 196 19.88 -3.63 8.04
CA LEU A 196 19.56 -3.00 6.77
C LEU A 196 20.08 -1.56 6.81
N HIS A 197 20.87 -1.17 5.83
CA HIS A 197 21.15 0.22 5.52
C HIS A 197 20.29 0.61 4.32
#